data_AF-A0A846QQ19-F1
#
_entry.id   AF-A0A846QQ19-F1
#
_cell.length_a   1.000
_cell.length_b   1.000
_cell.length_c   1.000
_cell.angle_alpha   90.00
_cell.angle_beta   90.00
_cell.angle_gamma   90.00
#
_symmetry.space_group_name_H-M   'P 1'
#
loop_
_entity.id
_entity.type
_entity.pdbx_description
1 polymer ?
#
loop_
_entity_poly.entity_id
_entity_poly.type
_entity_poly.pdbx_seq_one_letter_code
_entity_poly.pdbx_strand_id
1 'polypeptide(L)'
;MKFHIVTLFPEFFDSPLSSAMLGKGAEEGLVAFTRTNPRDFTEDRHRTVDDRPYGGGPGMVMMCEPLSRALDSIETPGRMLALTPRGRPLDQAFARELAAQENLTLICGRYEGIDERIFDQYPIEGVSVGDFVLNGGEAAALCVIESVARLVPEFMGHEDSGDEESFSHGLLEYPHYTRPPVFRGQSVPDILTCGDHGRIAAWRRHKALEVTLANRPDILEQASLTGDDIEVLREIRAQGGIETLGRNLYVALLHAPVLNKFGQTVAVSLTNLDVHDIARVSRTYGLGGYYIATPLTDQRNLLERLVGHWVDGPGQRANRDRTDAFGAIRTASDLFEIIADVERRAGQRPVVVATTARGAGNASVPAVRQWLADKPVLLVMGTASGLAPEVMEDADAVLRPVRGIGRYNHLSVRSATAIIVDRVLGDAY
;
A
#
# COMPACT_ATOMS: atom_id res chain seq x y z
N MET A 1 4.64 24.35 -22.68
CA MET A 1 3.39 23.93 -22.02
C MET A 1 2.72 25.12 -21.32
N LYS A 2 1.40 25.23 -21.29
CA LYS A 2 0.68 26.32 -20.61
C LYS A 2 -0.25 25.82 -19.52
N PHE A 3 -0.19 26.44 -18.34
CA PHE A 3 -1.06 26.17 -17.21
C PHE A 3 -2.03 27.34 -17.01
N HIS A 4 -3.33 27.04 -17.08
CA HIS A 4 -4.41 27.96 -16.74
C HIS A 4 -4.89 27.66 -15.33
N ILE A 5 -4.75 28.62 -14.42
CA ILE A 5 -5.09 28.44 -13.01
C ILE A 5 -6.36 29.21 -12.72
N VAL A 6 -7.46 28.50 -12.47
CA VAL A 6 -8.74 29.09 -12.06
C VAL A 6 -8.81 29.06 -10.54
N THR A 7 -8.70 30.22 -9.90
CA THR A 7 -8.56 30.33 -8.44
C THR A 7 -9.14 31.63 -7.90
N LEU A 8 -9.67 31.59 -6.67
CA LEU A 8 -10.10 32.80 -5.96
C LEU A 8 -8.93 33.64 -5.42
N PHE A 9 -7.71 33.06 -5.37
CA PHE A 9 -6.49 33.68 -4.80
C PHE A 9 -5.31 33.64 -5.80
N PRO A 10 -5.37 34.40 -6.91
CA PRO A 10 -4.29 34.44 -7.90
C PRO A 10 -2.90 34.75 -7.30
N GLU A 11 -2.86 35.61 -6.28
CA GLU A 11 -1.65 36.04 -5.57
C GLU A 11 -0.93 34.90 -4.84
N PHE A 12 -1.63 33.81 -4.52
CA PHE A 12 -1.03 32.62 -3.90
C PHE A 12 0.09 32.01 -4.75
N PHE A 13 0.04 32.26 -6.06
CA PHE A 13 0.96 31.72 -7.05
C PHE A 13 2.11 32.67 -7.42
N ASP A 14 2.12 33.91 -6.91
CA ASP A 14 3.12 34.91 -7.29
C ASP A 14 4.54 34.45 -6.98
N SER A 15 4.80 34.08 -5.72
CA SER A 15 6.12 33.65 -5.29
C SER A 15 6.52 32.27 -5.83
N PRO A 16 5.67 31.21 -5.75
CA PRO A 16 6.07 29.89 -6.22
C PRO A 16 6.38 29.84 -7.72
N LEU A 17 5.54 30.47 -8.56
CA LEU A 17 5.71 30.41 -10.02
C LEU A 17 6.83 31.31 -10.55
N SER A 18 7.36 32.24 -9.73
CA SER A 18 8.50 33.09 -10.08
C SER A 18 9.82 32.59 -9.46
N SER A 19 9.80 31.50 -8.69
CA SER A 19 10.96 31.01 -7.95
C SER A 19 11.66 29.86 -8.68
N ALA A 20 12.99 29.81 -8.52
CA ALA A 20 13.84 28.68 -8.92
C ALA A 20 13.58 28.18 -10.36
N MET A 21 13.37 26.87 -10.54
CA MET A 21 13.23 26.25 -11.85
C MET A 21 11.94 26.63 -12.57
N LEU A 22 10.82 26.84 -11.86
CA LEU A 22 9.56 27.28 -12.48
C LEU A 22 9.69 28.69 -13.04
N GLY A 23 10.30 29.61 -12.28
CA GLY A 23 10.58 30.98 -12.75
C GLY A 23 11.49 30.98 -13.99
N LYS A 24 12.60 30.23 -13.92
CA LYS A 24 13.52 30.09 -15.06
C LYS A 24 12.83 29.47 -16.28
N GLY A 25 12.07 28.39 -16.10
CA GLY A 25 11.32 27.74 -17.18
C GLY A 25 10.26 28.65 -17.80
N ALA A 26 9.69 29.59 -17.03
CA ALA A 26 8.80 30.62 -17.55
C ALA A 26 9.54 31.69 -18.36
N GLU A 27 10.69 32.15 -17.89
CA GLU A 27 11.56 33.11 -18.60
C GLU A 27 12.07 32.54 -19.93
N GLU A 28 12.40 31.24 -19.95
CA GLU A 28 12.84 30.51 -21.14
C GLU A 28 11.68 30.08 -22.06
N GLY A 29 10.43 30.31 -21.66
CA GLY A 29 9.24 29.99 -22.45
C GLY A 29 8.88 28.50 -22.52
N LEU A 30 9.50 27.66 -21.70
CA LEU A 30 9.20 26.22 -21.60
C LEU A 30 7.83 25.99 -20.97
N VAL A 31 7.49 26.81 -19.97
CA VAL A 31 6.18 26.83 -19.30
C VAL A 31 5.59 28.23 -19.30
N ALA A 32 4.27 28.33 -19.28
CA ALA A 32 3.56 29.61 -19.14
C ALA A 32 2.39 29.46 -18.18
N PHE A 33 2.07 30.53 -17.45
CA PHE A 33 1.03 30.51 -16.42
C PHE A 33 0.04 31.64 -16.65
N THR A 34 -1.26 31.34 -16.63
CA THR A 34 -2.32 32.34 -16.57
C THR A 34 -3.17 32.12 -15.35
N ARG A 35 -3.72 33.18 -14.77
CA ARG A 35 -4.53 33.13 -13.55
C ARG A 35 -5.86 33.80 -13.82
N THR A 36 -6.94 33.09 -13.56
CA THR A 36 -8.30 33.55 -13.81
C THR A 36 -9.07 33.50 -12.50
N ASN A 37 -9.57 34.64 -12.04
CA ASN A 37 -10.35 34.70 -10.81
C ASN A 37 -11.84 34.68 -11.11
N PRO A 38 -12.61 33.65 -10.69
CA PRO A 38 -14.07 33.62 -10.82
C PRO A 38 -14.77 34.88 -10.29
N ARG A 39 -14.18 35.58 -9.32
CA ARG A 39 -14.70 36.86 -8.81
C ARG A 39 -14.74 37.95 -9.88
N ASP A 40 -13.97 37.87 -10.95
CA ASP A 40 -13.99 38.84 -12.06
C ASP A 40 -15.20 38.64 -12.99
N PHE A 41 -15.93 37.53 -12.84
CA PHE A 41 -17.04 37.13 -13.71
C PHE A 41 -18.41 37.22 -13.04
N THR A 42 -18.47 37.80 -11.84
CA THR A 42 -19.69 38.04 -11.07
C THR A 42 -20.36 39.35 -11.49
N GLU A 43 -21.69 39.43 -11.37
CA GLU A 43 -22.45 40.65 -11.69
C GLU A 43 -22.74 41.52 -10.46
N ASP A 44 -22.63 40.95 -9.25
CA ASP A 44 -22.93 41.65 -8.01
C ASP A 44 -21.73 42.45 -7.48
N ARG A 45 -22.02 43.54 -6.76
CA ARG A 45 -20.99 44.44 -6.20
C ARG A 45 -20.06 43.74 -5.21
N HIS A 46 -20.51 42.68 -4.55
CA HIS A 46 -19.73 41.96 -3.53
C HIS A 46 -18.83 40.87 -4.13
N ARG A 47 -18.92 40.63 -5.44
CA ARG A 47 -18.16 39.62 -6.16
C ARG A 47 -18.36 38.24 -5.55
N THR A 48 -19.63 37.87 -5.42
CA THR A 48 -20.09 36.66 -4.75
C THR A 48 -19.86 35.45 -5.64
N VAL A 49 -19.15 34.44 -5.12
CA VAL A 49 -18.73 33.24 -5.87
C VAL A 49 -19.16 31.96 -5.19
N ASP A 50 -19.92 32.06 -4.10
CA ASP A 50 -20.35 30.95 -3.26
C ASP A 50 -21.75 31.18 -2.70
N ASP A 51 -22.48 30.09 -2.46
CA ASP A 51 -23.79 30.10 -1.81
C ASP A 51 -23.96 28.90 -0.86
N ARG A 52 -25.04 28.90 -0.09
CA ARG A 52 -25.38 27.79 0.79
C ARG A 52 -25.74 26.53 0.00
N PRO A 53 -25.33 25.34 0.46
CA PRO A 53 -25.68 24.09 -0.20
C PRO A 53 -27.19 23.79 -0.09
N TYR A 54 -27.76 23.28 -1.18
CA TYR A 54 -29.05 22.60 -1.11
C TYR A 54 -28.95 21.35 -0.22
N GLY A 55 -30.00 21.04 0.53
CA GLY A 55 -30.01 19.94 1.51
C GLY A 55 -29.55 20.35 2.92
N GLY A 56 -29.06 21.58 3.10
CA GLY A 56 -28.54 22.07 4.37
C GLY A 56 -27.14 21.55 4.68
N GLY A 57 -26.67 21.80 5.91
CA GLY A 57 -25.29 21.53 6.34
C GLY A 57 -24.48 22.80 6.56
N PRO A 58 -23.31 22.71 7.22
CA PRO A 58 -22.39 23.82 7.37
C PRO A 58 -21.68 24.12 6.02
N GLY A 59 -21.07 25.31 5.93
CA GLY A 59 -20.21 25.67 4.81
C GLY A 59 -20.94 26.34 3.63
N MET A 60 -20.17 26.54 2.55
CA MET A 60 -20.59 27.20 1.30
C MET A 60 -20.11 26.36 0.12
N VAL A 61 -20.76 26.50 -1.04
CA VAL A 61 -20.40 25.80 -2.29
C VAL A 61 -20.17 26.84 -3.37
N MET A 62 -19.10 26.68 -4.16
CA MET A 62 -18.82 27.59 -5.27
C MET A 62 -19.95 27.56 -6.30
N MET A 63 -20.43 28.74 -6.68
CA MET A 63 -21.53 28.94 -7.61
C MET A 63 -21.14 28.52 -9.05
N CYS A 64 -22.11 27.98 -9.80
CA CYS A 64 -21.88 27.59 -11.19
C CYS A 64 -21.50 28.78 -12.09
N GLU A 65 -22.30 29.85 -12.09
CA GLU A 65 -22.22 30.90 -13.10
C GLU A 65 -20.86 31.62 -13.15
N PRO A 66 -20.28 32.11 -12.03
CA PRO A 66 -18.98 32.78 -12.07
C PRO A 66 -17.85 31.84 -12.49
N LEU A 67 -17.94 30.56 -12.10
CA LEU A 67 -16.95 29.56 -12.48
C LEU A 67 -17.05 29.18 -13.96
N SER A 68 -18.26 28.95 -14.47
CA SER A 68 -18.54 28.69 -15.88
C SER A 68 -17.96 29.79 -16.77
N ARG A 69 -18.28 31.05 -16.48
CA ARG A 69 -17.77 32.19 -17.25
C ARG A 69 -16.25 32.31 -17.20
N ALA A 70 -15.64 32.00 -16.04
CA ALA A 70 -14.19 31.96 -15.93
C ALA A 70 -13.57 30.86 -16.81
N LEU A 71 -14.18 29.67 -16.85
CA LEU A 71 -13.74 28.57 -17.71
C LEU A 71 -13.93 28.90 -19.20
N ASP A 72 -15.09 29.47 -19.57
CA ASP A 72 -15.42 29.86 -20.94
C ASP A 72 -14.48 30.96 -21.48
N SER A 73 -13.88 31.76 -20.61
CA SER A 73 -12.89 32.78 -20.98
C SER A 73 -11.55 32.21 -21.46
N ILE A 74 -11.30 30.91 -21.25
CA ILE A 74 -10.07 30.23 -21.62
C ILE A 74 -10.25 29.61 -23.02
N GLU A 75 -9.74 30.27 -24.06
CA GLU A 75 -9.93 29.84 -25.46
C GLU A 75 -9.35 28.45 -25.77
N THR A 76 -8.22 28.10 -25.16
CA THR A 76 -7.49 26.83 -25.37
C THR A 76 -7.25 26.14 -24.03
N PRO A 77 -8.31 25.64 -23.38
CA PRO A 77 -8.22 25.19 -21.99
C PRO A 77 -7.41 23.90 -21.82
N GLY A 78 -7.24 23.14 -22.89
CA GLY A 78 -6.62 21.81 -22.84
C GLY A 78 -7.38 20.89 -21.90
N ARG A 79 -6.66 20.05 -21.15
CA ARG A 79 -7.27 19.14 -20.18
C ARG A 79 -7.64 19.90 -18.89
N MET A 80 -8.89 19.78 -18.45
CA MET A 80 -9.38 20.46 -17.25
C MET A 80 -9.36 19.53 -16.04
N LEU A 81 -8.71 19.97 -14.96
CA LEU A 81 -8.49 19.20 -13.74
C LEU A 81 -9.04 19.97 -12.54
N ALA A 82 -10.02 19.42 -11.85
CA ALA A 82 -10.45 19.92 -10.55
C ALA A 82 -9.57 19.31 -9.44
N LEU A 83 -9.02 20.16 -8.58
CA LEU A 83 -8.23 19.72 -7.43
C LEU A 83 -9.18 19.30 -6.31
N THR A 84 -9.37 17.99 -6.15
CA THR A 84 -10.39 17.41 -5.25
C THR A 84 -9.94 16.06 -4.66
N PRO A 85 -10.21 15.79 -3.36
CA PRO A 85 -9.88 14.51 -2.74
C PRO A 85 -10.62 13.31 -3.35
N ARG A 86 -11.71 13.54 -4.12
CA ARG A 86 -12.45 12.51 -4.87
C ARG A 86 -11.75 12.11 -6.19
N GLY A 87 -10.70 12.83 -6.58
CA GLY A 87 -10.04 12.69 -7.87
C GLY A 87 -9.15 11.45 -7.97
N ARG A 88 -8.65 11.20 -9.18
CA ARG A 88 -7.56 10.24 -9.40
C ARG A 88 -6.35 10.67 -8.58
N PRO A 89 -5.73 9.77 -7.79
CA PRO A 89 -4.49 10.10 -7.08
C PRO A 89 -3.39 10.58 -8.04
N LEU A 90 -2.68 11.63 -7.66
CA LEU A 90 -1.51 12.12 -8.37
C LEU A 90 -0.33 11.18 -8.09
N ASP A 91 0.06 10.43 -9.10
CA ASP A 91 1.27 9.61 -9.13
C ASP A 91 2.20 10.05 -10.27
N GLN A 92 3.41 9.49 -10.31
CA GLN A 92 4.42 9.85 -11.30
C GLN A 92 4.01 9.48 -12.73
N ALA A 93 3.24 8.40 -12.91
CA ALA A 93 2.73 7.99 -14.22
C ALA A 93 1.69 9.01 -14.74
N PHE A 94 0.82 9.49 -13.86
CA PHE A 94 -0.16 10.51 -14.18
C PHE A 94 0.51 11.86 -14.45
N ALA A 95 1.55 12.23 -13.72
CA ALA A 95 2.34 13.43 -14.04
C ALA A 95 2.95 13.36 -15.45
N ARG A 96 3.50 12.21 -15.86
CA ARG A 96 4.00 11.97 -17.24
C ARG A 96 2.88 12.08 -18.29
N GLU A 97 1.71 11.53 -18.00
CA GLU A 97 0.51 11.64 -18.86
C GLU A 97 0.08 13.11 -19.05
N LEU A 98 0.11 13.90 -17.98
CA LEU A 98 -0.22 15.33 -18.00
C LEU A 98 0.85 16.14 -18.74
N ALA A 99 2.14 15.81 -18.59
CA ALA A 99 3.26 16.50 -19.23
C ALA A 99 3.22 16.43 -20.77
N ALA A 100 2.53 15.42 -21.33
CA ALA A 100 2.32 15.29 -22.77
C ALA A 100 1.29 16.29 -23.34
N GLN A 101 0.59 17.06 -22.50
CA GLN A 101 -0.40 18.04 -22.94
C GLN A 101 0.25 19.39 -23.28
N GLU A 102 -0.28 20.10 -24.28
CA GLU A 102 0.16 21.47 -24.56
C GLU A 102 -0.38 22.47 -23.54
N ASN A 103 -1.64 22.28 -23.12
CA ASN A 103 -2.36 23.15 -22.20
C ASN A 103 -3.05 22.33 -21.09
N LEU A 104 -3.01 22.82 -19.85
CA LEU A 104 -3.71 22.26 -18.70
C LEU A 104 -4.48 23.36 -17.97
N THR A 105 -5.73 23.10 -17.62
CA THR A 105 -6.54 24.00 -16.78
C THR A 105 -6.72 23.38 -15.40
N LEU A 106 -6.27 24.08 -14.36
CA LEU A 106 -6.29 23.66 -12.96
C LEU A 106 -7.35 24.48 -12.20
N ILE A 107 -8.39 23.81 -11.74
CA ILE A 107 -9.56 24.42 -11.10
C ILE A 107 -9.44 24.25 -9.58
N CYS A 108 -9.12 25.34 -8.89
CA CYS A 108 -8.91 25.37 -7.45
C CYS A 108 -10.25 25.56 -6.73
N GLY A 109 -10.85 24.46 -6.28
CA GLY A 109 -12.04 24.50 -5.42
C GLY A 109 -11.76 25.14 -4.06
N ARG A 110 -12.79 25.75 -3.46
CA ARG A 110 -12.80 26.32 -2.11
C ARG A 110 -14.08 25.94 -1.39
N TYR A 111 -14.12 26.26 -0.09
CA TYR A 111 -15.27 25.97 0.78
C TYR A 111 -15.54 24.45 0.85
N GLU A 112 -16.79 24.01 0.78
CA GLU A 112 -17.15 22.58 0.71
C GLU A 112 -16.88 21.96 -0.67
N GLY A 113 -16.66 22.81 -1.70
CA GLY A 113 -16.33 22.37 -3.04
C GLY A 113 -17.04 23.17 -4.13
N ILE A 114 -17.09 22.56 -5.32
CA ILE A 114 -17.69 23.11 -6.53
C ILE A 114 -19.05 22.44 -6.73
N ASP A 115 -20.05 23.19 -7.20
CA ASP A 115 -21.35 22.62 -7.57
C ASP A 115 -21.19 21.49 -8.60
N GLU A 116 -21.78 20.32 -8.31
CA GLU A 116 -21.58 19.09 -9.10
C GLU A 116 -21.99 19.27 -10.58
N ARG A 117 -22.94 20.16 -10.88
CA ARG A 117 -23.42 20.41 -12.25
C ARG A 117 -22.35 21.01 -13.17
N ILE A 118 -21.26 21.54 -12.61
CA ILE A 118 -20.10 22.00 -13.39
C ILE A 118 -19.38 20.80 -14.03
N PHE A 119 -19.29 19.67 -13.33
CA PHE A 119 -18.65 18.45 -13.85
C PHE A 119 -19.47 17.79 -14.96
N ASP A 120 -20.79 18.01 -15.00
CA ASP A 120 -21.66 17.53 -16.08
C ASP A 120 -21.56 18.39 -17.36
N GLN A 121 -21.15 19.66 -17.23
CA GLN A 121 -21.13 20.62 -18.34
C GLN A 121 -19.76 20.79 -18.98
N TYR A 122 -18.69 20.53 -18.23
CA TYR A 122 -17.32 20.66 -18.69
C TYR A 122 -16.61 19.30 -18.58
N PRO A 123 -15.66 18.99 -19.48
CA PRO A 123 -14.87 17.75 -19.42
C PRO A 123 -13.81 17.85 -18.32
N ILE A 124 -14.25 17.94 -17.07
CA ILE A 124 -13.40 18.11 -15.89
C ILE A 124 -13.13 16.74 -15.26
N GLU A 125 -11.85 16.43 -15.09
CA GLU A 125 -11.40 15.28 -14.34
C GLU A 125 -10.96 15.69 -12.93
N GLY A 126 -11.25 14.88 -11.91
CA GLY A 126 -10.77 15.13 -10.57
C GLY A 126 -9.33 14.65 -10.38
N VAL A 127 -8.51 15.42 -9.67
CA VAL A 127 -7.16 15.04 -9.22
C VAL A 127 -7.01 15.22 -7.73
N SER A 128 -6.56 14.18 -7.03
CA SER A 128 -6.24 14.19 -5.60
C SER A 128 -4.72 14.15 -5.39
N VAL A 129 -4.18 15.04 -4.57
CA VAL A 129 -2.73 15.04 -4.25
C VAL A 129 -2.39 14.21 -3.02
N GLY A 130 -3.37 13.54 -2.43
CA GLY A 130 -3.19 12.59 -1.33
C GLY A 130 -4.41 12.44 -0.44
N ASP A 131 -4.35 11.49 0.49
CA ASP A 131 -5.43 11.12 1.39
C ASP A 131 -5.50 12.05 2.62
N PHE A 132 -5.65 13.36 2.35
CA PHE A 132 -5.81 14.40 3.35
C PHE A 132 -6.63 15.57 2.79
N VAL A 133 -7.10 16.47 3.66
CA VAL A 133 -7.96 17.60 3.28
C VAL A 133 -7.18 18.91 3.39
N LEU A 134 -7.27 19.74 2.34
CA LEU A 134 -6.71 21.09 2.27
C LEU A 134 -7.81 22.15 2.33
N ASN A 135 -7.45 23.38 2.68
CA ASN A 135 -8.39 24.52 2.69
C ASN A 135 -8.81 24.99 1.29
N GLY A 136 -8.18 24.48 0.24
CA GLY A 136 -8.42 24.87 -1.15
C GLY A 136 -7.49 24.14 -2.10
N GLY A 137 -7.80 24.22 -3.39
CA GLY A 137 -7.07 23.55 -4.45
C GLY A 137 -5.70 24.15 -4.80
N GLU A 138 -5.31 25.30 -4.26
CA GLU A 138 -4.13 26.04 -4.71
C GLU A 138 -2.81 25.33 -4.41
N ALA A 139 -2.66 24.77 -3.21
CA ALA A 139 -1.48 23.98 -2.88
C ALA A 139 -1.42 22.68 -3.70
N ALA A 140 -2.57 22.05 -3.94
CA ALA A 140 -2.66 20.88 -4.81
C ALA A 140 -2.32 21.21 -6.28
N ALA A 141 -2.75 22.37 -6.77
CA ALA A 141 -2.40 22.85 -8.11
C ALA A 141 -0.88 23.07 -8.24
N LEU A 142 -0.21 23.60 -7.21
CA LEU A 142 1.26 23.70 -7.20
C LEU A 142 1.94 22.33 -7.23
N CYS A 143 1.42 21.32 -6.51
CA CYS A 143 1.96 19.96 -6.60
C CYS A 143 1.85 19.40 -8.04
N VAL A 144 0.70 19.60 -8.70
CA VAL A 144 0.52 19.20 -10.11
C VAL A 144 1.47 19.98 -11.01
N ILE A 145 1.56 21.31 -10.88
CA ILE A 145 2.47 22.14 -11.69
C ILE A 145 3.93 21.69 -11.54
N GLU A 146 4.43 21.54 -10.31
CA GLU A 146 5.83 21.15 -10.04
C GLU A 146 6.16 19.77 -10.61
N SER A 147 5.29 18.77 -10.38
CA SER A 147 5.49 17.41 -10.86
C SER A 147 5.39 17.27 -12.38
N VAL A 148 4.56 18.09 -13.03
CA VAL A 148 4.35 18.05 -14.49
C VAL A 148 5.38 18.91 -15.23
N ALA A 149 5.64 20.14 -14.79
CA ALA A 149 6.54 21.08 -15.44
C ALA A 149 7.96 20.52 -15.57
N ARG A 150 8.45 19.82 -14.54
CA ARG A 150 9.76 19.18 -14.56
C ARG A 150 9.94 18.08 -15.62
N LEU A 151 8.83 17.53 -16.12
CA LEU A 151 8.81 16.49 -17.17
C LEU A 151 8.69 17.10 -18.58
N VAL A 152 8.51 18.41 -18.69
CA VAL A 152 8.52 19.11 -19.98
C VAL A 152 9.94 19.02 -20.57
N PRO A 153 10.09 18.69 -21.86
CA PRO A 153 11.39 18.66 -22.51
C PRO A 153 12.20 19.92 -22.25
N GLU A 154 13.51 19.76 -22.06
CA GLU A 154 14.49 20.83 -21.78
C GLU A 154 14.35 21.51 -20.40
N PHE A 155 13.29 21.28 -19.64
CA PHE A 155 13.07 21.95 -18.35
C PHE A 155 14.16 21.65 -17.31
N MET A 156 14.57 20.39 -17.18
CA MET A 156 15.61 19.95 -16.24
C MET A 156 17.04 20.05 -16.81
N GLY A 157 17.21 20.45 -18.07
CA GLY A 157 18.50 20.63 -18.75
C GLY A 157 19.24 19.36 -19.19
N HIS A 158 19.20 18.27 -18.40
CA HIS A 158 19.78 16.97 -18.77
C HIS A 158 18.70 15.88 -18.77
N GLU A 159 18.46 15.24 -19.91
CA GLU A 159 17.40 14.22 -20.09
C GLU A 159 17.61 12.98 -19.20
N ASP A 160 18.87 12.62 -18.91
CA ASP A 160 19.22 11.41 -18.13
C ASP A 160 18.72 11.45 -16.67
N SER A 161 18.32 12.61 -16.12
CA SER A 161 17.86 12.68 -14.72
C SER A 161 16.47 12.07 -14.52
N GLY A 162 15.60 12.08 -15.54
CA GLY A 162 14.19 11.69 -15.35
C GLY A 162 13.96 10.18 -15.17
N ASP A 163 14.90 9.34 -15.63
CA ASP A 163 14.71 7.90 -15.69
C ASP A 163 15.27 7.15 -14.46
N GLU A 164 16.25 7.71 -13.76
CA GLU A 164 16.80 7.12 -12.51
C GLU A 164 16.09 7.59 -11.22
N GLU A 165 15.03 8.39 -11.34
CA GLU A 165 14.32 8.99 -10.22
C GLU A 165 13.39 8.05 -9.44
N SER A 166 13.04 8.48 -8.22
CA SER A 166 12.06 7.78 -7.39
C SER A 166 10.75 7.61 -8.17
N PHE A 167 10.16 6.42 -8.04
CA PHE A 167 8.94 5.96 -8.70
C PHE A 167 9.03 5.67 -10.21
N SER A 168 10.11 6.01 -10.91
CA SER A 168 10.25 5.73 -12.35
C SER A 168 10.25 4.22 -12.67
N HIS A 169 10.74 3.38 -11.76
CA HIS A 169 10.73 1.92 -11.87
C HIS A 169 10.00 1.22 -10.70
N GLY A 170 9.08 1.92 -10.03
CA GLY A 170 8.41 1.40 -8.82
C GLY A 170 9.33 1.28 -7.61
N LEU A 171 10.51 1.93 -7.63
CA LEU A 171 11.46 1.99 -6.51
C LEU A 171 11.75 3.43 -6.10
N LEU A 172 12.17 3.61 -4.86
CA LEU A 172 12.81 4.86 -4.40
C LEU A 172 14.25 4.94 -4.90
N GLU A 173 14.77 6.17 -4.99
CA GLU A 173 16.17 6.40 -5.32
C GLU A 173 17.13 5.87 -4.25
N TYR A 174 18.34 5.54 -4.73
CA TYR A 174 19.48 5.23 -3.87
C TYR A 174 19.97 6.48 -3.12
N PRO A 175 20.69 6.32 -1.99
CA PRO A 175 21.25 7.45 -1.27
C PRO A 175 22.34 8.15 -2.09
N HIS A 176 22.27 9.48 -2.11
CA HIS A 176 23.23 10.33 -2.81
C HIS A 176 24.35 10.80 -1.89
N TYR A 177 25.56 10.89 -2.45
CA TYR A 177 26.75 11.37 -1.76
C TYR A 177 27.43 12.45 -2.60
N THR A 178 27.94 13.48 -1.95
CA THR A 178 28.69 14.55 -2.61
C THR A 178 29.93 14.91 -1.81
N ARG A 179 30.76 15.79 -2.36
CA ARG A 179 31.98 16.28 -1.70
C ARG A 179 31.61 17.01 -0.39
N PRO A 180 32.45 16.89 0.66
CA PRO A 180 33.78 16.25 0.71
C PRO A 180 33.74 14.72 0.89
N PRO A 181 34.82 13.98 0.55
CA PRO A 181 34.88 12.52 0.67
C PRO A 181 34.70 11.97 2.09
N VAL A 182 35.04 12.77 3.11
CA VAL A 182 34.82 12.44 4.52
C VAL A 182 34.14 13.62 5.19
N PHE A 183 32.96 13.40 5.77
CA PHE A 183 32.24 14.39 6.55
C PHE A 183 32.02 13.87 7.97
N ARG A 184 32.59 14.58 8.97
CA ARG A 184 32.47 14.22 10.39
C ARG A 184 32.84 12.75 10.70
N GLY A 185 33.88 12.24 10.03
CA GLY A 185 34.35 10.86 10.20
C GLY A 185 33.58 9.81 9.41
N GLN A 186 32.56 10.18 8.63
CA GLN A 186 31.85 9.30 7.72
C GLN A 186 32.38 9.47 6.30
N SER A 187 32.88 8.38 5.71
CA SER A 187 33.39 8.35 4.34
C SER A 187 32.29 8.05 3.33
N VAL A 188 32.40 8.62 2.13
CA VAL A 188 31.64 8.16 0.95
C VAL A 188 31.98 6.69 0.68
N PRO A 189 31.01 5.82 0.32
CA PRO A 189 31.27 4.43 -0.03
C PRO A 189 32.35 4.29 -1.12
N ASP A 190 33.37 3.46 -0.89
CA ASP A 190 34.51 3.28 -1.81
C ASP A 190 34.05 2.90 -3.22
N ILE A 191 32.95 2.14 -3.33
CA ILE A 191 32.32 1.73 -4.59
C ILE A 191 31.93 2.91 -5.47
N LEU A 192 31.54 4.05 -4.89
CA LEU A 192 31.19 5.26 -5.62
C LEU A 192 32.41 6.02 -6.15
N THR A 193 33.62 5.63 -5.73
CA THR A 193 34.88 6.27 -6.13
C THR A 193 35.76 5.37 -7.00
N CYS A 194 35.33 4.14 -7.29
CA CYS A 194 36.15 3.15 -7.99
C CYS A 194 36.20 3.32 -9.52
N GLY A 195 35.35 4.19 -10.10
CA GLY A 195 35.28 4.44 -11.54
C GLY A 195 34.64 3.32 -12.37
N ASP A 196 34.15 2.25 -11.74
CA ASP A 196 33.48 1.13 -12.41
C ASP A 196 31.97 1.41 -12.48
N HIS A 197 31.50 1.85 -13.65
CA HIS A 197 30.10 2.19 -13.89
C HIS A 197 29.15 1.01 -13.66
N GLY A 198 29.55 -0.22 -14.00
CA GLY A 198 28.71 -1.41 -13.81
C GLY A 198 28.52 -1.74 -12.33
N ARG A 199 29.61 -1.68 -11.56
CA ARG A 199 29.57 -1.88 -10.11
C ARG A 199 28.80 -0.77 -9.38
N ILE A 200 28.93 0.47 -9.84
CA ILE A 200 28.16 1.60 -9.31
C ILE A 200 26.66 1.41 -9.59
N ALA A 201 26.28 1.02 -10.81
CA ALA A 201 24.88 0.77 -11.17
C ALA A 201 24.27 -0.37 -10.34
N ALA A 202 24.99 -1.49 -10.19
CA ALA A 202 24.56 -2.60 -9.33
C ALA A 202 24.39 -2.17 -7.87
N TRP A 203 25.32 -1.37 -7.33
CA TRP A 203 25.22 -0.83 -5.97
C TRP A 203 24.03 0.12 -5.82
N ARG A 204 23.77 0.99 -6.81
CA ARG A 204 22.61 1.88 -6.84
C ARG A 204 21.30 1.10 -6.84
N ARG A 205 21.17 0.08 -7.69
CA ARG A 205 19.99 -0.80 -7.72
C ARG A 205 19.77 -1.51 -6.38
N HIS A 206 20.82 -2.09 -5.80
CA HIS A 206 20.75 -2.72 -4.48
C HIS A 206 20.28 -1.74 -3.40
N LYS A 207 20.83 -0.52 -3.36
CA LYS A 207 20.44 0.47 -2.36
C LYS A 207 19.04 1.04 -2.58
N ALA A 208 18.59 1.16 -3.82
CA ALA A 208 17.20 1.51 -4.15
C ALA A 208 16.22 0.48 -3.58
N LEU A 209 16.50 -0.82 -3.74
CA LEU A 209 15.69 -1.90 -3.15
C LEU A 209 15.67 -1.83 -1.62
N GLU A 210 16.83 -1.64 -1.00
CA GLU A 210 16.98 -1.51 0.46
C GLU A 210 16.18 -0.33 1.02
N VAL A 211 16.31 0.85 0.41
CA VAL A 211 15.57 2.05 0.82
C VAL A 211 14.07 1.90 0.57
N THR A 212 13.68 1.27 -0.54
CA THR A 212 12.27 1.01 -0.87
C THR A 212 11.66 0.07 0.16
N LEU A 213 12.28 -1.08 0.42
CA LEU A 213 11.81 -2.04 1.41
C LEU A 213 11.72 -1.43 2.82
N ALA A 214 12.67 -0.57 3.19
CA ALA A 214 12.67 0.06 4.51
C ALA A 214 11.61 1.15 4.68
N ASN A 215 11.31 1.94 3.64
CA ASN A 215 10.49 3.16 3.78
C ASN A 215 9.13 3.10 3.09
N ARG A 216 9.05 2.44 1.93
CA ARG A 216 7.84 2.31 1.11
C ARG A 216 7.73 0.89 0.55
N PRO A 217 7.70 -0.15 1.41
CA PRO A 217 7.64 -1.52 0.91
C PRO A 217 6.36 -1.76 0.08
N ASP A 218 5.29 -0.98 0.29
CA ASP A 218 4.05 -1.01 -0.48
C ASP A 218 4.23 -0.79 -1.99
N ILE A 219 5.23 -0.02 -2.45
CA ILE A 219 5.41 0.24 -3.89
C ILE A 219 6.12 -0.91 -4.62
N LEU A 220 6.68 -1.89 -3.90
CA LEU A 220 7.32 -3.07 -4.50
C LEU A 220 6.34 -3.92 -5.31
N GLU A 221 5.05 -3.92 -4.94
CA GLU A 221 3.99 -4.65 -5.66
C GLU A 221 3.90 -4.20 -7.14
N GLN A 222 4.24 -2.95 -7.43
CA GLN A 222 4.21 -2.37 -8.78
C GLN A 222 5.59 -2.36 -9.45
N ALA A 223 6.64 -2.73 -8.73
CA ALA A 223 8.01 -2.70 -9.24
C ALA A 223 8.25 -3.88 -10.20
N SER A 224 8.91 -3.59 -11.33
CA SER A 224 9.39 -4.64 -12.23
C SER A 224 10.67 -5.25 -11.65
N LEU A 225 10.50 -6.21 -10.74
CA LEU A 225 11.61 -6.91 -10.08
C LEU A 225 12.13 -8.07 -10.95
N THR A 226 13.45 -8.11 -11.12
CA THR A 226 14.17 -9.21 -11.77
C THR A 226 14.47 -10.34 -10.77
N GLY A 227 14.91 -11.50 -11.25
CA GLY A 227 15.34 -12.60 -10.37
C GLY A 227 16.46 -12.17 -9.40
N ASP A 228 17.41 -11.37 -9.89
CA ASP A 228 18.51 -10.84 -9.06
C ASP A 228 17.99 -9.86 -7.99
N ASP A 229 16.99 -9.02 -8.33
CA ASP A 229 16.37 -8.12 -7.35
C ASP A 229 15.70 -8.92 -6.21
N ILE A 230 15.07 -10.05 -6.53
CA ILE A 230 14.46 -10.93 -5.53
C ILE A 230 15.51 -11.56 -4.62
N GLU A 231 16.66 -12.00 -5.15
CA GLU A 231 17.75 -12.50 -4.29
C GLU A 231 18.30 -11.40 -3.38
N VAL A 232 18.49 -10.18 -3.90
CA VAL A 232 18.90 -9.02 -3.10
C VAL A 232 17.90 -8.73 -1.98
N LEU A 233 16.59 -8.73 -2.27
CA LEU A 233 15.57 -8.53 -1.25
C LEU A 233 15.59 -9.64 -0.19
N ARG A 234 15.87 -10.90 -0.57
CA ARG A 234 16.06 -12.00 0.39
C ARG A 234 17.29 -11.79 1.26
N GLU A 235 18.41 -11.35 0.68
CA GLU A 235 19.64 -11.05 1.41
C GLU A 235 19.43 -9.90 2.41
N ILE A 236 18.79 -8.80 1.98
CA ILE A 236 18.45 -7.67 2.83
C ILE A 236 17.55 -8.12 3.99
N ARG A 237 16.53 -8.95 3.72
CA ARG A 237 15.66 -9.51 4.76
C ARG A 237 16.44 -10.34 5.77
N ALA A 238 17.35 -11.21 5.30
CA ALA A 238 18.17 -12.07 6.16
C ALA A 238 19.18 -11.27 7.01
N GLN A 239 19.72 -10.16 6.50
CA GLN A 239 20.73 -9.34 7.18
C GLN A 239 20.12 -8.25 8.08
N GLY A 240 18.97 -7.68 7.70
CA GLY A 240 18.39 -6.46 8.27
C GLY A 240 17.28 -6.66 9.30
N GLY A 241 16.94 -7.90 9.67
CA GLY A 241 15.85 -8.17 10.61
C GLY A 241 14.45 -7.91 10.03
N ILE A 242 14.31 -7.74 8.72
CA ILE A 242 13.01 -7.68 8.02
C ILE A 242 12.44 -9.10 7.78
N GLU A 243 13.13 -10.15 8.27
CA GLU A 243 12.52 -11.47 8.55
C GLU A 243 11.52 -11.44 9.74
N THR A 244 11.32 -10.29 10.41
CA THR A 244 10.56 -10.22 11.67
C THR A 244 9.06 -10.48 11.52
N LEU A 245 8.38 -9.92 10.51
CA LEU A 245 6.92 -10.01 10.46
C LEU A 245 6.45 -11.45 10.17
N GLY A 246 7.05 -12.11 9.18
CA GLY A 246 6.80 -13.53 8.91
C GLY A 246 7.11 -14.41 10.13
N ARG A 247 8.30 -14.29 10.72
CA ARG A 247 8.68 -15.08 11.91
C ARG A 247 7.80 -14.83 13.13
N ASN A 248 7.26 -13.63 13.28
CA ASN A 248 6.33 -13.28 14.35
C ASN A 248 4.90 -13.75 14.05
N LEU A 249 4.59 -14.14 12.81
CA LEU A 249 3.28 -14.64 12.43
C LEU A 249 3.22 -16.17 12.54
N TYR A 250 2.28 -16.65 13.33
CA TYR A 250 1.96 -18.07 13.50
C TYR A 250 0.53 -18.33 13.03
N VAL A 251 0.28 -19.53 12.52
CA VAL A 251 -1.07 -19.96 12.10
C VAL A 251 -1.48 -21.17 12.93
N ALA A 252 -2.69 -21.12 13.50
CA ALA A 252 -3.34 -22.26 14.14
C ALA A 252 -4.55 -22.70 13.33
N LEU A 253 -4.60 -23.97 12.94
CA LEU A 253 -5.79 -24.58 12.35
C LEU A 253 -6.50 -25.43 13.40
N LEU A 254 -7.68 -24.99 13.82
CA LEU A 254 -8.48 -25.70 14.82
C LEU A 254 -9.45 -26.67 14.14
N HIS A 255 -9.40 -27.91 14.60
CA HIS A 255 -10.41 -28.94 14.33
C HIS A 255 -11.44 -29.09 15.46
N ALA A 256 -11.20 -28.47 16.61
CA ALA A 256 -12.17 -28.25 17.67
C ALA A 256 -11.69 -27.10 18.58
N PRO A 257 -12.61 -26.37 19.25
CA PRO A 257 -14.05 -26.38 18.99
C PRO A 257 -14.38 -25.56 17.72
N VAL A 258 -15.14 -26.15 16.79
CA VAL A 258 -15.57 -25.50 15.54
C VAL A 258 -17.08 -25.70 15.32
N LEU A 259 -17.68 -24.84 14.50
CA LEU A 259 -19.09 -24.95 14.15
C LEU A 259 -19.29 -25.90 12.98
N ASN A 260 -20.27 -26.80 13.10
CA ASN A 260 -20.79 -27.53 11.95
C ASN A 260 -21.83 -26.68 11.17
N LYS A 261 -22.33 -27.21 10.05
CA LYS A 261 -23.35 -26.54 9.21
C LYS A 261 -24.67 -26.24 9.92
N PHE A 262 -24.91 -26.85 11.07
CA PHE A 262 -26.10 -26.66 11.91
C PHE A 262 -25.86 -25.67 13.06
N GLY A 263 -24.66 -25.08 13.15
CA GLY A 263 -24.30 -24.12 14.20
C GLY A 263 -23.99 -24.77 15.55
N GLN A 264 -23.70 -26.07 15.59
CA GLN A 264 -23.30 -26.76 16.82
C GLN A 264 -21.78 -26.81 16.92
N THR A 265 -21.25 -26.59 18.12
CA THR A 265 -19.84 -26.83 18.44
C THR A 265 -19.52 -28.32 18.37
N VAL A 266 -18.52 -28.69 17.57
CA VAL A 266 -18.09 -30.07 17.35
C VAL A 266 -16.57 -30.16 17.19
N ALA A 267 -16.04 -31.38 17.21
CA ALA A 267 -14.74 -31.74 16.67
C ALA A 267 -14.89 -32.33 15.26
N VAL A 268 -14.02 -31.98 14.33
CA VAL A 268 -14.03 -32.52 12.96
C VAL A 268 -12.70 -33.18 12.59
N SER A 269 -12.74 -34.06 11.59
CA SER A 269 -11.55 -34.78 11.14
C SER A 269 -10.56 -33.87 10.43
N LEU A 270 -9.29 -34.27 10.48
CA LEU A 270 -8.20 -33.63 9.76
C LEU A 270 -8.33 -33.85 8.25
N THR A 271 -7.99 -32.82 7.47
CA THR A 271 -7.98 -32.91 6.00
C THR A 271 -6.55 -32.80 5.49
N ASN A 272 -6.09 -33.80 4.73
CA ASN A 272 -4.73 -33.84 4.23
C ASN A 272 -4.36 -32.60 3.38
N LEU A 273 -5.31 -32.08 2.59
CA LEU A 273 -5.10 -30.87 1.80
C LEU A 273 -4.77 -29.66 2.69
N ASP A 274 -5.39 -29.54 3.86
CA ASP A 274 -5.15 -28.40 4.76
C ASP A 274 -3.71 -28.42 5.29
N VAL A 275 -3.23 -29.62 5.67
CA VAL A 275 -1.85 -29.85 6.10
C VAL A 275 -0.86 -29.41 5.03
N HIS A 276 -1.04 -29.89 3.79
CA HIS A 276 -0.11 -29.66 2.70
C HIS A 276 -0.10 -28.21 2.20
N ASP A 277 -1.28 -27.60 2.04
CA ASP A 277 -1.38 -26.28 1.42
C ASP A 277 -0.95 -25.20 2.41
N ILE A 278 -1.40 -25.28 3.66
CA ILE A 278 -1.06 -24.27 4.68
C ILE A 278 0.40 -24.39 5.10
N ALA A 279 1.00 -25.60 5.13
CA ALA A 279 2.44 -25.75 5.36
C ALA A 279 3.27 -25.07 4.26
N ARG A 280 2.82 -25.13 2.99
CA ARG A 280 3.48 -24.43 1.90
C ARG A 280 3.33 -22.92 2.02
N VAL A 281 2.14 -22.41 2.34
CA VAL A 281 1.95 -20.98 2.66
C VAL A 281 2.89 -20.56 3.80
N SER A 282 2.97 -21.36 4.86
CA SER A 282 3.85 -21.12 6.00
C SER A 282 5.31 -21.02 5.59
N ARG A 283 5.78 -21.89 4.70
CA ARG A 283 7.16 -21.86 4.19
C ARG A 283 7.41 -20.68 3.24
N THR A 284 6.49 -20.41 2.31
CA THR A 284 6.60 -19.33 1.33
C THR A 284 6.79 -17.97 2.00
N TYR A 285 6.01 -17.70 3.06
CA TYR A 285 6.05 -16.44 3.80
C TYR A 285 6.96 -16.46 5.03
N GLY A 286 7.71 -17.55 5.25
CA GLY A 286 8.65 -17.65 6.38
C GLY A 286 7.99 -17.55 7.76
N LEU A 287 6.80 -18.12 7.92
CA LEU A 287 6.02 -18.04 9.17
C LEU A 287 6.75 -18.70 10.35
N GLY A 288 6.54 -18.18 11.56
CA GLY A 288 7.13 -18.72 12.79
C GLY A 288 6.71 -20.15 13.13
N GLY A 289 5.53 -20.57 12.64
CA GLY A 289 5.07 -21.95 12.75
C GLY A 289 3.62 -22.14 12.32
N TYR A 290 3.29 -23.39 12.00
CA TYR A 290 1.94 -23.81 11.65
C TYR A 290 1.48 -24.92 12.62
N TYR A 291 0.47 -24.61 13.42
CA TYR A 291 -0.11 -25.53 14.40
C TYR A 291 -1.41 -26.10 13.88
N ILE A 292 -1.65 -27.38 14.19
CA ILE A 292 -2.93 -28.04 13.96
C ILE A 292 -3.41 -28.64 15.28
N ALA A 293 -4.57 -28.18 15.75
CA ALA A 293 -5.13 -28.58 17.03
C ALA A 293 -6.31 -29.54 16.86
N THR A 294 -6.28 -30.66 17.57
CA THR A 294 -7.44 -31.55 17.70
C THR A 294 -7.39 -32.35 19.01
N PRO A 295 -8.51 -32.47 19.74
CA PRO A 295 -8.56 -33.27 20.96
C PRO A 295 -8.53 -34.78 20.66
N LEU A 296 -8.73 -35.18 19.40
CA LEU A 296 -8.78 -36.58 18.99
C LEU A 296 -7.36 -37.15 18.84
N THR A 297 -6.96 -38.02 19.77
CA THR A 297 -5.63 -38.66 19.78
C THR A 297 -5.30 -39.38 18.47
N ASP A 298 -6.26 -40.08 17.87
CA ASP A 298 -6.03 -40.79 16.60
C ASP A 298 -5.72 -39.84 15.44
N GLN A 299 -6.33 -38.65 15.43
CA GLN A 299 -6.05 -37.63 14.42
C GLN A 299 -4.66 -37.00 14.63
N ARG A 300 -4.23 -36.81 15.88
CA ARG A 300 -2.86 -36.36 16.19
C ARG A 300 -1.82 -37.41 15.77
N ASN A 301 -2.05 -38.69 16.07
CA ASN A 301 -1.20 -39.80 15.64
C ASN A 301 -1.11 -39.88 14.10
N LEU A 302 -2.22 -39.65 13.40
CA LEU A 302 -2.24 -39.61 11.93
C LEU A 302 -1.38 -38.45 11.41
N LEU A 303 -1.52 -37.25 11.98
CA LEU A 303 -0.75 -36.09 11.61
C LEU A 303 0.75 -36.30 11.83
N GLU A 304 1.15 -36.86 12.97
CA GLU A 304 2.55 -37.19 13.27
C GLU A 304 3.14 -38.17 12.25
N ARG A 305 2.38 -39.19 11.83
CA ARG A 305 2.81 -40.11 10.76
C ARG A 305 2.96 -39.41 9.42
N LEU A 306 2.04 -38.50 9.07
CA LEU A 306 2.12 -37.71 7.85
C LEU A 306 3.35 -36.80 7.86
N VAL A 307 3.60 -36.09 8.97
CA VAL A 307 4.78 -35.23 9.12
C VAL A 307 6.06 -36.05 9.06
N GLY A 308 6.14 -37.15 9.82
CA GLY A 308 7.30 -38.03 9.84
C GLY A 308 7.64 -38.62 8.47
N HIS A 309 6.64 -38.91 7.61
CA HIS A 309 6.88 -39.37 6.24
C HIS A 309 7.69 -38.37 5.39
N TRP A 310 7.45 -37.07 5.56
CA TRP A 310 8.09 -36.01 4.78
C TRP A 310 9.37 -35.48 5.41
N VAL A 311 9.48 -35.51 6.74
CA VAL A 311 10.64 -35.01 7.49
C VAL A 311 11.74 -36.07 7.60
N ASP A 312 11.40 -37.28 8.05
CA ASP A 312 12.36 -38.35 8.36
C ASP A 312 12.19 -39.60 7.46
N GLY A 313 11.15 -39.62 6.64
CA GLY A 313 10.72 -40.78 5.85
C GLY A 313 11.10 -40.74 4.37
N PRO A 314 10.55 -41.67 3.57
CA PRO A 314 10.86 -41.78 2.14
C PRO A 314 10.55 -40.52 1.31
N GLY A 315 9.62 -39.69 1.77
CA GLY A 315 9.25 -38.42 1.12
C GLY A 315 10.41 -37.42 1.07
N GLN A 316 11.33 -37.47 2.03
CA GLN A 316 12.53 -36.62 2.09
C GLN A 316 13.44 -36.80 0.87
N ARG A 317 13.56 -38.04 0.38
CA ARG A 317 14.40 -38.37 -0.78
C ARG A 317 13.77 -37.97 -2.11
N ALA A 318 12.45 -37.71 -2.11
CA ALA A 318 11.68 -37.44 -3.32
C ALA A 318 11.49 -35.95 -3.60
N ASN A 319 11.39 -35.09 -2.57
CA ASN A 319 11.21 -33.65 -2.76
C ASN A 319 11.66 -32.85 -1.52
N ARG A 320 12.81 -32.16 -1.63
CA ARG A 320 13.42 -31.39 -0.54
C ARG A 320 12.58 -30.17 -0.13
N ASP A 321 11.94 -29.50 -1.08
CA ASP A 321 11.10 -28.31 -0.80
C ASP A 321 9.88 -28.67 0.05
N ARG A 322 9.33 -29.88 -0.12
CA ARG A 322 8.24 -30.38 0.72
C ARG A 322 8.69 -30.73 2.13
N THR A 323 9.89 -31.27 2.30
CA THR A 323 10.47 -31.53 3.62
C THR A 323 10.57 -30.25 4.43
N ASP A 324 11.09 -29.18 3.82
CA ASP A 324 11.24 -27.89 4.49
C ASP A 324 9.89 -27.30 4.93
N ALA A 325 8.84 -27.43 4.11
CA ALA A 325 7.51 -26.94 4.45
C ALA A 325 6.88 -27.70 5.63
N PHE A 326 7.09 -29.02 5.69
CA PHE A 326 6.54 -29.85 6.76
C PHE A 326 7.25 -29.67 8.10
N GLY A 327 8.52 -29.23 8.10
CA GLY A 327 9.27 -28.94 9.32
C GLY A 327 8.67 -27.82 10.20
N ALA A 328 7.79 -26.99 9.63
CA ALA A 328 7.08 -25.93 10.35
C ALA A 328 5.82 -26.41 11.10
N ILE A 329 5.36 -27.65 10.83
CA ILE A 329 4.10 -28.19 11.35
C ILE A 329 4.26 -28.66 12.80
N ARG A 330 3.28 -28.31 13.64
CA ARG A 330 3.21 -28.72 15.05
C ARG A 330 1.81 -29.25 15.38
N THR A 331 1.76 -30.28 16.20
CA THR A 331 0.52 -30.87 16.70
C THR A 331 0.20 -30.30 18.09
N ALA A 332 -1.08 -30.13 18.39
CA ALA A 332 -1.56 -29.71 19.71
C ALA A 332 -2.95 -30.34 20.01
N SER A 333 -3.34 -30.45 21.27
CA SER A 333 -4.68 -30.87 21.67
C SER A 333 -5.72 -29.75 21.53
N ASP A 334 -5.31 -28.51 21.80
CA ASP A 334 -6.19 -27.35 21.89
C ASP A 334 -5.43 -26.03 21.65
N LEU A 335 -6.17 -24.92 21.67
CA LEU A 335 -5.62 -23.58 21.45
C LEU A 335 -4.69 -23.12 22.59
N PHE A 336 -4.94 -23.53 23.84
CA PHE A 336 -4.12 -23.10 24.98
C PHE A 336 -2.71 -23.70 24.91
N GLU A 337 -2.59 -24.95 24.50
CA GLU A 337 -1.29 -25.59 24.25
C GLU A 337 -0.50 -24.83 23.15
N ILE A 338 -1.19 -24.39 22.09
CA ILE A 338 -0.55 -23.61 21.02
C ILE A 338 -0.05 -22.27 21.55
N ILE A 339 -0.88 -21.53 22.28
CA ILE A 339 -0.51 -20.22 22.84
C ILE A 339 0.71 -20.37 23.73
N ALA A 340 0.74 -21.39 24.60
CA ALA A 340 1.88 -21.66 25.48
C ALA A 340 3.16 -22.03 24.70
N ASP A 341 3.05 -22.83 23.62
CA ASP A 341 4.21 -23.18 22.79
C ASP A 341 4.78 -21.96 22.05
N VAL A 342 3.90 -21.13 21.48
CA VAL A 342 4.29 -19.88 20.81
C VAL A 342 4.94 -18.94 21.80
N GLU A 343 4.36 -18.74 22.99
CA GLU A 343 4.93 -17.89 24.04
C GLU A 343 6.33 -18.36 24.44
N ARG A 344 6.51 -19.66 24.65
CA ARG A 344 7.81 -20.25 24.98
C ARG A 344 8.85 -20.07 23.89
N ARG A 345 8.44 -20.12 22.62
CA ARG A 345 9.34 -20.00 21.44
C ARG A 345 9.72 -18.56 21.13
N ALA A 346 8.73 -17.67 21.17
CA ALA A 346 8.90 -16.26 20.84
C ALA A 346 9.35 -15.42 22.05
N GLY A 347 9.27 -15.97 23.27
CA GLY A 347 9.61 -15.27 24.51
C GLY A 347 8.53 -14.29 24.98
N GLN A 348 7.36 -14.27 24.35
CA GLN A 348 6.25 -13.36 24.65
C GLN A 348 4.91 -13.99 24.23
N ARG A 349 3.85 -13.80 25.03
CA ARG A 349 2.50 -14.26 24.66
C ARG A 349 2.05 -13.65 23.32
N PRO A 350 1.57 -14.45 22.37
CA PRO A 350 1.06 -13.93 21.10
C PRO A 350 -0.23 -13.13 21.29
N VAL A 351 -0.46 -12.19 20.36
CA VAL A 351 -1.82 -11.66 20.14
C VAL A 351 -2.62 -12.72 19.40
N VAL A 352 -3.69 -13.22 20.01
CA VAL A 352 -4.56 -14.24 19.44
C VAL A 352 -5.60 -13.56 18.57
N VAL A 353 -5.52 -13.79 17.26
CA VAL A 353 -6.38 -13.16 16.27
C VAL A 353 -7.24 -14.23 15.61
N ALA A 354 -8.51 -14.31 16.01
CA ALA A 354 -9.47 -15.21 15.40
C ALA A 354 -9.92 -14.70 14.02
N THR A 355 -10.23 -15.63 13.13
CA THR A 355 -10.73 -15.31 11.78
C THR A 355 -12.21 -15.67 11.65
N THR A 356 -12.90 -14.93 10.78
CA THR A 356 -14.32 -15.13 10.53
C THR A 356 -14.64 -14.95 9.05
N ALA A 357 -15.70 -15.61 8.57
CA ALA A 357 -16.34 -15.34 7.28
C ALA A 357 -17.61 -14.47 7.42
N ARG A 358 -17.98 -14.11 8.66
CA ARG A 358 -19.23 -13.43 9.02
C ARG A 358 -18.96 -12.19 9.88
N GLY A 359 -19.91 -11.26 9.89
CA GLY A 359 -19.85 -10.08 10.75
C GLY A 359 -18.82 -9.05 10.30
N ALA A 360 -18.62 -8.03 11.13
CA ALA A 360 -17.74 -6.91 10.80
C ALA A 360 -16.27 -7.19 11.09
N GLY A 361 -15.95 -8.00 12.12
CA GLY A 361 -14.62 -8.06 12.75
C GLY A 361 -14.27 -6.75 13.48
N ASN A 362 -13.29 -6.77 14.38
CA ASN A 362 -12.82 -5.59 15.12
C ASN A 362 -11.36 -5.23 14.84
N ALA A 363 -10.60 -6.05 14.12
CA ALA A 363 -9.21 -5.77 13.73
C ALA A 363 -9.02 -5.79 12.20
N SER A 364 -8.21 -4.87 11.69
CA SER A 364 -7.84 -4.78 10.28
C SER A 364 -6.49 -5.46 10.01
N VAL A 365 -6.20 -5.74 8.75
CA VAL A 365 -4.88 -6.23 8.32
C VAL A 365 -3.74 -5.27 8.72
N PRO A 366 -3.86 -3.93 8.55
CA PRO A 366 -2.87 -2.98 9.09
C PRO A 366 -2.64 -3.11 10.60
N ALA A 367 -3.69 -3.37 11.40
CA ALA A 367 -3.52 -3.57 12.84
C ALA A 367 -2.72 -4.84 13.15
N VAL A 368 -2.95 -5.93 12.40
CA VAL A 368 -2.16 -7.17 12.52
C VAL A 368 -0.69 -6.91 12.19
N ARG A 369 -0.41 -6.20 11.08
CA ARG A 369 0.96 -5.81 10.70
C ARG A 369 1.66 -5.00 11.79
N GLN A 370 0.94 -4.04 12.40
CA GLN A 370 1.49 -3.25 13.49
C GLN A 370 1.85 -4.11 14.71
N TRP A 371 1.05 -5.12 15.05
CA TRP A 371 1.41 -6.05 16.13
C TRP A 371 2.62 -6.90 15.79
N LEU A 372 2.71 -7.40 14.56
CA LEU A 372 3.83 -8.24 14.11
C LEU A 372 5.19 -7.53 14.21
N ALA A 373 5.22 -6.20 14.17
CA ALA A 373 6.45 -5.41 14.35
C ALA A 373 7.07 -5.61 15.74
N ASP A 374 6.24 -5.81 16.78
CA ASP A 374 6.69 -5.77 18.17
C ASP A 374 6.48 -7.09 18.93
N LYS A 375 5.57 -7.96 18.46
CA LYS A 375 5.14 -9.16 19.20
C LYS A 375 4.65 -10.27 18.28
N PRO A 376 4.69 -11.54 18.73
CA PRO A 376 4.12 -12.63 17.98
C PRO A 376 2.60 -12.46 17.82
N VAL A 377 2.06 -12.88 16.68
CA VAL A 377 0.62 -12.94 16.39
C VAL A 377 0.26 -14.36 16.00
N LEU A 378 -0.80 -14.88 16.59
CA LEU A 378 -1.37 -16.19 16.27
C LEU A 378 -2.68 -16.01 15.52
N LEU A 379 -2.68 -16.25 14.22
CA LEU A 379 -3.89 -16.31 13.40
C LEU A 379 -4.60 -17.64 13.60
N VAL A 380 -5.81 -17.59 14.16
CA VAL A 380 -6.62 -18.77 14.45
C VAL A 380 -7.63 -18.98 13.32
N MET A 381 -7.49 -20.11 12.63
CA MET A 381 -8.32 -20.56 11.53
C MET A 381 -9.24 -21.67 12.00
N GLY A 382 -10.54 -21.54 11.73
CA GLY A 382 -11.52 -22.59 11.98
C GLY A 382 -11.76 -23.46 10.76
N THR A 383 -11.86 -24.77 10.97
CA THR A 383 -12.33 -25.71 9.95
C THR A 383 -13.87 -25.77 9.92
N ALA A 384 -14.43 -26.68 9.11
CA ALA A 384 -15.88 -26.87 8.95
C ALA A 384 -16.61 -25.57 8.55
N SER A 385 -17.51 -25.07 9.38
CA SER A 385 -18.30 -23.84 9.13
C SER A 385 -17.81 -22.63 9.93
N GLY A 386 -16.60 -22.71 10.53
CA GLY A 386 -15.95 -21.62 11.24
C GLY A 386 -15.62 -21.96 12.70
N LEU A 387 -14.95 -21.04 13.38
CA LEU A 387 -14.63 -21.15 14.81
C LEU A 387 -15.88 -21.11 15.68
N ALA A 388 -15.85 -21.83 16.80
CA ALA A 388 -16.92 -21.79 17.79
C ALA A 388 -16.90 -20.45 18.57
N PRO A 389 -18.07 -19.96 19.07
CA PRO A 389 -18.17 -18.69 19.78
C PRO A 389 -17.17 -18.53 20.94
N GLU A 390 -16.93 -19.60 21.70
CA GLU A 390 -15.97 -19.60 22.81
C GLU A 390 -14.55 -19.25 22.36
N VAL A 391 -14.11 -19.69 21.17
CA VAL A 391 -12.78 -19.33 20.63
C VAL A 391 -12.75 -17.87 20.19
N MET A 392 -13.88 -17.34 19.71
CA MET A 392 -13.98 -15.95 19.31
C MET A 392 -13.98 -15.00 20.52
N GLU A 393 -14.57 -15.44 21.64
CA GLU A 393 -14.59 -14.71 22.92
C GLU A 393 -13.22 -14.71 23.62
N ASP A 394 -12.49 -15.81 23.52
CA ASP A 394 -11.14 -15.95 24.09
C ASP A 394 -10.03 -15.28 23.25
N ALA A 395 -10.35 -14.83 22.03
CA ALA A 395 -9.39 -14.16 21.16
C ALA A 395 -9.21 -12.69 21.54
N ASP A 396 -7.97 -12.18 21.46
CA ASP A 396 -7.67 -10.77 21.71
C ASP A 396 -8.29 -9.86 20.62
N ALA A 397 -8.47 -10.39 19.40
CA ALA A 397 -9.12 -9.70 18.30
C ALA A 397 -9.75 -10.66 17.28
N VAL A 398 -10.68 -10.13 16.48
CA VAL A 398 -11.31 -10.81 15.34
C VAL A 398 -10.97 -10.06 14.06
N LEU A 399 -10.20 -10.70 13.19
CA LEU A 399 -9.82 -10.15 11.89
C LEU A 399 -11.06 -9.95 11.01
N ARG A 400 -11.15 -8.80 10.36
CA ARG A 400 -12.20 -8.54 9.35
C ARG A 400 -12.21 -9.66 8.29
N PRO A 401 -13.39 -10.17 7.91
CA PRO A 401 -13.50 -11.26 6.94
C PRO A 401 -12.91 -10.86 5.59
N VAL A 402 -12.46 -11.86 4.82
CA VAL A 402 -12.14 -11.69 3.41
C VAL A 402 -13.43 -11.28 2.67
N ARG A 403 -13.55 -9.98 2.36
CA ARG A 403 -14.71 -9.44 1.64
C ARG A 403 -14.56 -9.70 0.13
N GLY A 404 -15.63 -10.24 -0.46
CA GLY A 404 -15.88 -10.18 -1.89
C GLY A 404 -17.15 -9.36 -2.16
N ILE A 405 -17.23 -8.70 -3.31
CA ILE A 405 -18.43 -7.96 -3.75
C ILE A 405 -19.53 -8.95 -4.22
N GLY A 406 -19.17 -10.20 -4.46
CA GLY A 406 -20.09 -11.28 -4.81
C GLY A 406 -20.95 -11.76 -3.64
N ARG A 407 -22.03 -12.46 -3.97
CA ARG A 407 -22.97 -13.05 -2.98
C ARG A 407 -22.40 -14.28 -2.25
N TYR A 408 -21.25 -14.81 -2.69
CA TYR A 408 -20.61 -15.99 -2.13
C TYR A 408 -19.37 -15.60 -1.32
N ASN A 409 -19.32 -15.98 -0.05
CA ASN A 409 -18.25 -15.64 0.89
C ASN A 409 -17.68 -16.87 1.63
N HIS A 410 -17.96 -18.09 1.16
CA HIS A 410 -17.58 -19.33 1.82
C HIS A 410 -16.32 -19.94 1.19
N LEU A 411 -15.16 -19.35 1.46
CA LEU A 411 -13.87 -19.86 0.98
C LEU A 411 -13.45 -21.13 1.72
N SER A 412 -12.65 -21.98 1.06
CA SER A 412 -11.93 -23.04 1.78
C SER A 412 -10.96 -22.41 2.79
N VAL A 413 -10.73 -23.08 3.93
CA VAL A 413 -9.80 -22.56 4.95
C VAL A 413 -8.40 -22.32 4.40
N ARG A 414 -7.96 -23.15 3.44
CA ARG A 414 -6.67 -23.04 2.75
C ARG A 414 -6.59 -21.78 1.91
N SER A 415 -7.63 -21.53 1.10
CA SER A 415 -7.73 -20.31 0.29
C SER A 415 -7.83 -19.06 1.15
N ALA A 416 -8.63 -19.10 2.22
CA ALA A 416 -8.74 -18.00 3.18
C ALA A 416 -7.39 -17.72 3.85
N THR A 417 -6.67 -18.76 4.29
CA THR A 417 -5.34 -18.64 4.90
C THR A 417 -4.36 -17.99 3.93
N ALA A 418 -4.26 -18.49 2.69
CA ALA A 418 -3.36 -17.93 1.68
C ALA A 418 -3.63 -16.43 1.43
N ILE A 419 -4.91 -16.05 1.23
CA ILE A 419 -5.30 -14.65 1.01
C ILE A 419 -5.02 -13.78 2.24
N ILE A 420 -5.29 -14.28 3.44
CA ILE A 420 -5.06 -13.51 4.67
C ILE A 420 -3.57 -13.31 4.90
N VAL A 421 -2.75 -14.35 4.75
CA VAL A 421 -1.29 -14.26 4.93
C VAL A 421 -0.68 -13.34 3.88
N ASP A 422 -1.07 -13.46 2.62
CA ASP A 422 -0.65 -12.55 1.54
C ASP A 422 -1.04 -11.09 1.84
N ARG A 423 -2.28 -10.85 2.28
CA ARG A 423 -2.69 -9.50 2.71
C ARG A 423 -1.91 -9.00 3.91
N VAL A 424 -1.48 -9.86 4.83
CA VAL A 424 -0.72 -9.43 6.02
C VAL A 424 0.75 -9.18 5.68
N LEU A 425 1.37 -10.00 4.85
CA LEU A 425 2.81 -9.97 4.58
C LEU A 425 3.11 -9.47 3.15
N GLY A 426 2.63 -10.18 2.13
CA GLY A 426 2.84 -9.83 0.72
C GLY A 426 4.34 -9.78 0.35
N ASP A 427 4.67 -9.05 -0.72
CA ASP A 427 6.06 -8.87 -1.20
C ASP A 427 6.88 -7.89 -0.34
N ALA A 428 6.19 -7.20 0.56
CA ALA A 428 6.58 -5.92 1.13
C ALA A 428 6.84 -6.02 2.65
N TYR A 429 6.09 -6.87 3.36
CA TYR A 429 6.05 -6.94 4.82
C TYR A 429 6.43 -8.33 5.33
#